data_AF-A0A967GUG4-F1
#
_entry.id   AF-A0A967GUG4-F1
#
_cell.length_a   1.000
_cell.length_b   1.000
_cell.length_c   1.000
_cell.angle_alpha   90.00
_cell.angle_beta   90.00
_cell.angle_gamma   90.00
#
_symmetry.space_group_name_H-M   'P 1'
#
loop_
_entity.id
_entity.type
_entity.pdbx_description
1 polymer ?
#
loop_
_entity_poly.entity_id
_entity_poly.type
_entity_poly.pdbx_seq_one_letter_code
_entity_poly.pdbx_strand_id
1 'polypeptide(L)' 'GSGLPGGTVTFLFTDIAGSTRLLHQLGDGYKALLLDHHRIVRQVVSRWNGREVSTEGDAFFVSFA' A
#
# COMPACT_ATOMS: atom_id res chain seq x y z
N GLY A 1 24.14 17.80 19.19
CA GLY A 1 23.69 17.39 17.85
C GLY A 1 22.91 16.12 18.00
N SER A 2 21.61 16.15 17.70
CA SER A 2 20.66 15.06 17.94
C SER A 2 21.10 13.80 17.19
N GLY A 3 21.38 12.74 17.94
CA GLY A 3 21.72 11.43 17.39
C GLY A 3 20.65 10.98 16.40
N LEU A 4 21.10 10.46 15.27
CA LEU A 4 20.24 9.80 14.28
C LEU A 4 19.40 8.75 15.02
N PRO A 5 18.07 8.65 14.79
CA PRO A 5 17.28 7.59 15.41
C PRO A 5 17.83 6.25 14.90
N GLY A 6 18.46 5.49 15.79
CA GLY A 6 18.94 4.14 15.51
C GLY A 6 17.77 3.17 15.52
N GLY A 7 17.75 2.23 14.57
CA GLY A 7 16.74 1.16 14.50
C GLY A 7 16.76 0.41 13.17
N THR A 8 16.14 -0.78 13.17
CA THR A 8 15.88 -1.56 11.96
C THR A 8 14.55 -1.10 11.35
N VAL A 9 14.57 -0.66 10.09
CA VAL A 9 13.34 -0.35 9.35
C VAL A 9 12.99 -1.55 8.48
N THR A 10 11.73 -1.98 8.52
CA THR A 10 11.19 -3.01 7.62
C THR A 10 10.39 -2.36 6.52
N PHE A 11 10.61 -2.79 5.28
CA PHE A 11 9.90 -2.33 4.10
C PHE A 11 8.95 -3.40 3.58
N LEU A 12 7.73 -2.98 3.24
CA LEU A 12 6.72 -3.81 2.57
C LEU A 12 6.39 -3.20 1.21
N PHE A 13 6.42 -4.05 0.19
CA PHE A 13 5.91 -3.75 -1.15
C PHE A 13 4.78 -4.73 -1.44
N THR A 14 3.67 -4.22 -1.96
CA THR A 14 2.52 -5.03 -2.35
C THR A 14 1.83 -4.43 -3.55
N ASP A 15 1.24 -5.29 -4.37
CA ASP A 15 0.38 -4.96 -5.50
C ASP A 15 -0.75 -6.01 -5.60
N ILE A 16 -1.74 -5.76 -6.46
CA ILE A 16 -2.77 -6.74 -6.78
C ILE A 16 -2.24 -7.62 -7.90
N ALA A 17 -1.98 -8.89 -7.60
CA ALA A 17 -1.61 -9.88 -8.60
C ALA A 17 -2.67 -9.95 -9.71
N GLY A 18 -2.25 -9.73 -10.96
CA GLY A 18 -3.14 -9.73 -12.11
C GLY A 18 -4.02 -8.48 -12.25
N SER A 19 -3.63 -7.35 -11.66
CA SER A 19 -4.32 -6.05 -11.75
C SER A 19 -4.72 -5.67 -13.18
N THR A 20 -3.84 -5.88 -14.17
CA THR A 20 -4.15 -5.62 -15.59
C THR A 20 -5.33 -6.46 -16.09
N ARG A 21 -5.39 -7.76 -15.72
CA ARG A 21 -6.51 -8.63 -16.10
C ARG A 21 -7.79 -8.18 -15.41
N LEU A 22 -7.73 -7.82 -14.14
CA LEU A 22 -8.88 -7.31 -13.39
C LEU A 22 -9.40 -6.00 -13.99
N LEU A 23 -8.50 -5.09 -14.39
CA LEU A 23 -8.85 -3.86 -15.09
C LEU A 23 -9.62 -4.15 -16.37
N HIS A 24 -9.14 -5.07 -17.20
CA HIS A 24 -9.85 -5.45 -18.43
C HIS A 24 -11.21 -6.10 -18.18
N GLN A 25 -11.32 -6.92 -17.13
CA GLN A 25 -12.57 -7.62 -16.80
C GLN A 25 -13.64 -6.70 -16.21
N LEU A 26 -13.23 -5.74 -15.38
CA LEU A 26 -14.14 -4.88 -14.63
C LEU A 26 -14.41 -3.54 -15.32
N GLY A 27 -13.53 -3.08 -16.22
CA GLY A 27 -13.65 -1.78 -16.86
C GLY A 27 -13.81 -0.67 -15.81
N ASP A 28 -14.89 0.10 -15.92
CA ASP A 28 -15.23 1.19 -14.99
C ASP A 28 -15.35 0.72 -13.53
N GLY A 29 -15.71 -0.55 -13.30
CA GLY A 29 -15.79 -1.15 -11.97
C GLY A 29 -14.45 -1.29 -11.26
N TYR A 30 -13.33 -1.29 -12.00
CA TYR A 30 -12.00 -1.40 -11.42
C TYR A 30 -11.68 -0.23 -10.47
N LYS A 31 -12.22 0.96 -10.74
CA LYS A 31 -12.00 2.14 -9.89
C LYS A 31 -12.57 1.95 -8.49
N ALA A 32 -13.76 1.35 -8.37
CA ALA A 32 -14.36 1.05 -7.08
C ALA A 32 -13.54 0.01 -6.31
N LEU A 33 -13.12 -1.06 -6.99
CA LEU A 33 -12.25 -2.09 -6.42
C LEU A 33 -10.93 -1.48 -5.91
N LEU A 34 -10.33 -0.57 -6.68
CA LEU A 34 -9.08 0.07 -6.31
C LEU A 34 -9.23 0.94 -5.06
N LEU A 35 -10.33 1.69 -4.96
CA LEU A 35 -10.64 2.50 -3.77
C LEU A 35 -10.83 1.63 -2.52
N ASP A 36 -11.52 0.49 -2.66
CA ASP A 36 -11.70 -0.46 -1.56
C ASP A 36 -10.38 -1.13 -1.15
N HIS A 37 -9.55 -1.52 -2.13
CA HIS A 37 -8.21 -2.04 -1.88
C HIS A 37 -7.38 -1.03 -1.09
N HIS A 38 -7.32 0.23 -1.54
CA HIS A 38 -6.59 1.30 -0.86
C HIS A 38 -7.08 1.51 0.57
N ARG A 39 -8.40 1.51 0.78
CA ARG A 39 -9.00 1.67 2.11
C ARG A 39 -8.58 0.53 3.04
N ILE A 40 -8.65 -0.72 2.57
CA ILE A 40 -8.29 -1.90 3.36
C ILE A 40 -6.80 -1.88 3.72
N VAL A 41 -5.93 -1.64 2.75
CA VAL A 41 -4.47 -1.58 2.97
C VAL A 41 -4.15 -0.49 3.99
N ARG A 42 -4.66 0.74 3.82
CA ARG A 42 -4.43 1.85 4.76
C ARG A 42 -4.94 1.54 6.18
N GLN A 43 -6.09 0.89 6.30
CA GLN A 43 -6.62 0.46 7.59
C GLN A 43 -5.68 -0.53 8.30
N VAL A 44 -5.15 -1.52 7.57
CA VAL A 44 -4.22 -2.50 8.13
C VAL A 44 -2.87 -1.85 8.48
N VAL A 45 -2.31 -1.05 7.56
CA VAL A 45 -1.05 -0.32 7.78
C VAL A 45 -1.16 0.54 9.04
N SER A 46 -2.21 1.34 9.16
CA SER A 46 -2.44 2.19 10.34
C SER A 46 -2.61 1.37 11.63
N ARG A 47 -3.36 0.27 11.58
CA ARG A 47 -3.57 -0.62 12.74
C ARG A 47 -2.26 -1.17 13.31
N TRP A 48 -1.25 -1.37 12.46
CA TRP A 48 0.06 -1.91 12.85
C TRP A 48 1.16 -0.85 12.92
N ASN A 49 0.80 0.44 13.04
CA ASN A 49 1.74 1.57 13.12
C ASN A 49 2.72 1.67 11.94
N GLY A 50 2.34 1.13 10.78
CA GLY A 50 3.08 1.32 9.54
C GLY A 50 2.84 2.70 8.94
N ARG A 51 3.73 3.11 8.04
CA ARG A 51 3.66 4.38 7.31
C ARG A 51 3.68 4.11 5.81
N GLU A 52 2.63 4.55 5.12
CA GLU A 52 2.63 4.64 3.65
C GLU A 52 3.71 5.63 3.21
N VAL A 53 4.65 5.17 2.39
CA VAL A 53 5.72 5.98 1.79
C VAL A 53 5.26 6.49 0.42
N SER A 54 4.70 5.61 -0.41
CA SER A 54 4.10 5.96 -1.70
C SER A 54 3.05 4.92 -2.14
N THR A 55 2.20 5.33 -3.09
CA THR A 55 1.20 4.49 -3.74
C THR A 55 1.16 4.80 -5.23
N GLU A 56 1.22 3.78 -6.09
CA GLU A 56 1.20 3.89 -7.55
C GLU A 56 0.23 2.86 -8.13
N GLY A 57 -0.92 3.32 -8.64
CA GLY A 57 -1.99 2.41 -9.06
C GLY A 57 -2.48 1.57 -7.87
N ASP A 58 -2.39 0.25 -7.99
CA ASP A 58 -2.66 -0.70 -6.90
C ASP A 58 -1.44 -1.05 -6.03
N ALA A 59 -0.25 -0.56 -6.39
CA ALA A 59 0.96 -0.83 -5.63
C ALA A 59 1.12 0.10 -4.42
N PHE A 60 1.53 -0.45 -3.29
CA PHE A 60 1.88 0.27 -2.06
C PHE A 60 3.34 0.00 -1.67
N PHE A 61 4.01 1.07 -1.23
CA PHE A 61 5.28 1.01 -0.52
C PHE A 61 5.09 1.52 0.91
N VAL A 62 5.38 0.68 1.89
CA VAL A 62 5.14 0.94 3.32
C VAL A 62 6.42 0.68 4.13
N SER A 63 6.63 1.47 5.18
CA SER A 63 7.68 1.24 6.17
C SER A 63 7.13 0.99 7.58
N PHE A 64 7.86 0.19 8.35
CA PHE A 64 7.62 -0.11 9.77
C PHE A 64 8.93 0.09 10.54
N ALA A 65 8.85 0.59 11.77
CA ALA A 65 9.97 0.87 12.65
C ALA A 65 9.96 -0.04 13.89
#